data_AF-A0A9D8IZR1-F1
#
_entry.id   AF-A0A9D8IZR1-F1
#
_cell.length_a   1.000
_cell.length_b   1.000
_cell.length_c   1.000
_cell.angle_alpha   90.00
_cell.angle_beta   90.00
_cell.angle_gamma   90.00
#
_symmetry.space_group_name_H-M   'P 1'
#
loop_
_entity.id
_entity.type
_entity.pdbx_description
1 polymer ?
#
loop_
_entity_poly.entity_id
_entity_poly.type
_entity_poly.pdbx_seq_one_letter_code
_entity_poly.pdbx_strand_id
1 'polypeptide(L)'
;MSLLPILNAHGADVRDVLEGLSRRHGFALQGLENVAVQEVNDAFTEGDLQTRLQQLLQRYNYVVVSGDARRIERVVIIGAKSAAPTAAPDNAVR
;
A
#
# COMPACT_ATOMS: atom_id res chain seq x y z
N MET A 1 12.57 20.19 -18.27
CA MET A 1 11.69 20.67 -17.17
C MET A 1 10.68 19.57 -16.87
N SER A 2 10.96 18.71 -15.90
CA SER A 2 9.99 17.68 -15.48
C SER A 2 9.25 18.22 -14.25
N LEU A 3 8.04 18.70 -14.47
CA LEU A 3 7.06 18.98 -13.43
C LEU A 3 6.66 17.62 -12.83
N LEU A 4 7.27 17.24 -11.71
CA LEU A 4 6.72 16.20 -10.85
C LEU A 4 5.40 16.76 -10.31
N PRO A 5 4.23 16.16 -10.61
CA PRO A 5 3.01 16.59 -9.97
C PRO A 5 3.17 16.35 -8.47
N ILE A 6 2.93 17.42 -7.72
CA ILE A 6 2.73 17.37 -6.29
C ILE A 6 1.47 16.52 -6.13
N LEU A 7 1.64 15.20 -5.96
CA LEU A 7 0.55 14.26 -5.78
C LEU A 7 -0.18 14.61 -4.49
N ASN A 8 -1.14 15.54 -4.58
CA ASN A 8 -2.39 15.38 -3.89
C ASN A 8 -2.85 13.97 -4.27
N ALA A 9 -2.85 13.03 -3.33
CA ALA A 9 -3.15 11.63 -3.58
C ALA A 9 -4.63 11.38 -3.96
N HIS A 10 -5.42 12.45 -4.16
CA HIS A 10 -6.78 12.39 -4.70
C HIS A 10 -6.75 11.78 -6.12
N GLY A 11 -7.31 10.57 -6.26
CA GLY A 11 -7.43 9.89 -7.56
C GLY A 11 -6.10 9.37 -8.12
N ALA A 12 -5.03 9.40 -7.32
CA ALA A 12 -3.77 8.77 -7.68
C ALA A 12 -3.87 7.26 -7.47
N ASP A 13 -3.24 6.48 -8.36
CA ASP A 13 -3.16 5.04 -8.21
C ASP A 13 -2.28 4.67 -7.01
N VAL A 14 -2.67 3.64 -6.25
CA VAL A 14 -1.88 3.11 -5.12
C VAL A 14 -0.44 2.84 -5.54
N ARG A 15 -0.23 2.36 -6.77
CA ARG A 15 1.09 2.12 -7.34
C ARG A 15 1.95 3.37 -7.42
N ASP A 16 1.40 4.46 -7.94
CA ASP A 16 2.09 5.75 -8.09
C ASP A 16 2.44 6.35 -6.72
N VAL A 17 1.53 6.23 -5.75
CA VAL A 17 1.77 6.70 -4.39
C VAL A 17 2.90 5.90 -3.71
N LEU A 18 2.92 4.58 -3.86
CA LEU A 18 3.99 3.73 -3.32
C LEU A 18 5.34 4.04 -3.98
N GLU A 19 5.37 4.26 -5.30
CA GLU A 19 6.58 4.66 -6.02
C GLU A 19 7.07 6.03 -5.52
N GLY A 20 6.18 7.00 -5.35
CA GLY A 20 6.49 8.32 -4.80
C GLY A 20 7.06 8.26 -3.38
N LEU A 21 6.50 7.42 -2.51
CA LEU A 21 7.02 7.19 -1.15
C LEU A 21 8.42 6.56 -1.19
N SER A 22 8.64 5.58 -2.07
CA SER A 22 9.94 4.90 -2.21
C SER A 22 11.05 5.89 -2.59
N ARG A 23 10.77 6.78 -3.55
CA ARG A 23 11.71 7.82 -4.00
C ARG A 23 11.97 8.87 -2.91
N ARG A 24 10.92 9.28 -2.19
CA ARG A 24 11.04 10.32 -1.14
C ARG A 24 11.84 9.84 0.06
N HIS A 25 11.64 8.60 0.50
CA HIS A 25 12.25 8.07 1.72
C HIS A 25 13.49 7.19 1.46
N GLY A 26 13.74 6.85 0.19
CA GLY A 26 14.91 6.10 -0.24
C GLY A 26 14.87 4.63 0.16
N PHE A 27 13.71 3.98 0.06
CA PHE A 27 13.56 2.54 0.28
C PHE A 27 13.31 1.81 -1.04
N ALA A 28 13.72 0.54 -1.12
CA ALA A 28 13.45 -0.30 -2.27
C ALA A 28 12.03 -0.88 -2.22
N LEU A 29 11.33 -0.86 -3.37
CA LEU A 29 9.99 -1.43 -3.50
C LEU A 29 10.04 -2.63 -4.45
N GLN A 30 9.49 -3.77 -4.03
CA GLN A 30 9.38 -4.99 -4.83
C GLN A 30 7.95 -5.52 -4.80
N GLY A 31 7.52 -6.21 -5.86
CA GLY A 31 6.17 -6.78 -5.93
C GLY A 31 5.09 -5.79 -6.32
N LEU A 32 5.46 -4.65 -6.91
CA LEU A 32 4.53 -3.60 -7.29
C LEU A 32 3.58 -4.06 -8.40
N GLU A 33 4.00 -5.04 -9.22
CA GLU A 33 3.15 -5.72 -10.19
C GLU A 33 1.98 -6.48 -9.56
N ASN A 34 2.03 -6.79 -8.25
CA ASN A 34 0.97 -7.47 -7.53
C ASN A 34 -0.10 -6.51 -6.97
N VAL A 35 0.10 -5.20 -7.13
CA VAL A 35 -0.85 -4.17 -6.70
C VAL A 35 -1.88 -3.96 -7.80
N ALA A 36 -3.15 -4.11 -7.45
CA ALA A 36 -4.24 -3.81 -8.37
C ALA A 36 -4.37 -2.29 -8.57
N VAL A 37 -4.73 -1.88 -9.79
CA VAL A 37 -5.07 -0.48 -10.11
C VAL A 37 -6.24 -0.07 -9.22
N GLN A 38 -5.97 0.81 -8.27
CA GLN A 38 -6.94 1.25 -7.27
C GLN A 38 -6.63 2.70 -6.90
N GLU A 39 -7.66 3.53 -6.86
CA GLU A 39 -7.54 4.91 -6.40
C GLU A 39 -7.30 4.97 -4.89
N VAL A 40 -6.39 5.86 -4.50
CA VAL A 40 -6.14 6.21 -3.10
C VAL A 40 -7.19 7.23 -2.66
N ASN A 41 -7.95 6.92 -1.60
CA ASN A 41 -8.79 7.90 -0.92
C ASN A 41 -7.95 8.80 0.02
N ASP A 42 -8.39 10.02 0.29
CA ASP A 42 -7.64 10.98 1.11
C ASP A 42 -7.31 10.54 2.52
N ALA A 43 -8.15 9.68 3.09
CA ALA A 43 -7.95 9.09 4.41
C ALA A 43 -6.65 8.26 4.52
N PHE A 44 -5.98 7.92 3.41
CA PHE A 44 -4.77 7.10 3.37
C PHE A 44 -3.46 7.87 3.57
N THR A 45 -3.49 9.19 3.72
CA THR A 45 -2.29 10.04 3.61
C THR A 45 -1.78 10.69 4.90
N GLU A 46 -2.45 10.49 6.03
CA GLU A 46 -2.03 11.07 7.32
C GLU A 46 -1.12 10.13 8.13
N GLY A 47 -0.21 10.71 8.93
CA GLY A 47 0.70 9.98 9.82
C GLY A 47 2.10 9.69 9.25
N ASP A 48 2.91 8.95 10.02
CA ASP A 48 4.28 8.54 9.67
C ASP A 48 4.33 7.53 8.52
N LEU A 49 5.51 7.37 7.90
CA LEU A 49 5.72 6.48 6.76
C LEU A 49 5.18 5.05 6.99
N GLN A 50 5.42 4.50 8.17
CA GLN A 50 4.95 3.16 8.52
C GLN A 50 3.42 3.09 8.53
N THR A 51 2.76 4.08 9.12
CA THR A 51 1.30 4.17 9.15
C THR A 51 0.72 4.28 7.75
N ARG A 52 1.31 5.15 6.91
CA ARG A 52 0.89 5.31 5.50
C ARG A 52 1.03 4.00 4.71
N LEU A 53 2.15 3.30 4.85
CA LEU A 53 2.36 2.00 4.21
C LEU A 53 1.35 0.96 4.69
N GLN A 54 1.04 0.93 5.99
CA GLN A 54 0.07 0.00 6.55
C GLN A 54 -1.35 0.27 6.03
N GLN A 55 -1.74 1.54 5.90
CA GLN A 55 -3.05 1.89 5.34
C GLN A 55 -3.12 1.55 3.85
N LEU A 56 -2.12 1.93 3.05
CA LEU A 56 -2.07 1.63 1.60
C LEU A 56 -2.06 0.13 1.31
N LEU A 57 -1.30 -0.63 2.10
CA LEU A 57 -1.09 -2.06 1.87
C LEU A 57 -2.02 -2.96 2.70
N GLN A 58 -3.05 -2.41 3.36
CA GLN A 58 -3.96 -3.18 4.24
C GLN A 58 -4.66 -4.36 3.53
N ARG A 59 -4.84 -4.25 2.21
CA ARG A 59 -5.47 -5.28 1.36
C ARG A 59 -4.46 -6.26 0.76
N TYR A 60 -3.19 -6.13 1.11
CA TYR A 60 -2.09 -6.89 0.56
C TYR A 60 -1.32 -7.59 1.67
N ASN A 61 -0.74 -8.74 1.35
CA ASN A 61 0.31 -9.34 2.14
C ASN A 61 1.61 -8.66 1.77
N TYR A 62 2.29 -8.06 2.75
CA TYR A 62 3.54 -7.36 2.52
C TYR A 62 4.50 -7.54 3.70
N VAL A 63 5.79 -7.37 3.42
CA VAL A 63 6.87 -7.41 4.41
C VAL A 63 7.62 -6.09 4.34
N VAL A 64 7.86 -5.51 5.51
CA VAL A 64 8.72 -4.33 5.67
C VAL A 64 10.04 -4.81 6.25
N VAL A 65 11.12 -4.59 5.51
CA VAL A 65 12.48 -4.81 5.98
C VAL A 65 13.01 -3.48 6.49
N SER A 66 13.27 -3.44 7.78
CA SER A 66 13.87 -2.30 8.45
C SER A 66 15.35 -2.59 8.71
N GLY A 67 16.20 -1.63 8.39
CA GLY A 67 17.63 -1.67 8.68
C GLY A 67 17.96 -1.05 10.04
N ASP A 68 19.23 -0.71 10.21
CA ASP A 68 19.71 -0.03 11.41
C ASP A 68 18.95 1.28 11.67
N ALA A 69 18.73 1.60 12.95
CA ALA A 69 17.97 2.77 13.40
C ALA A 69 16.49 2.82 12.98
N ARG A 70 15.84 1.67 12.74
CA ARG A 70 14.41 1.55 12.36
C ARG A 70 14.05 2.25 11.05
N ARG A 71 15.03 2.50 10.19
CA ARG A 71 14.76 3.02 8.84
C ARG A 71 14.21 1.90 7.98
N ILE A 72 13.13 2.17 7.25
CA ILE A 72 12.64 1.24 6.23
C ILE A 72 13.63 1.22 5.08
N GLU A 73 14.20 0.04 4.80
CA GLU A 73 15.13 -0.17 3.69
C GLU A 73 14.42 -0.76 2.48
N ARG A 74 13.44 -1.65 2.73
CA ARG A 74 12.72 -2.34 1.67
C ARG A 74 11.28 -2.66 2.06
N VAL A 75 10.38 -2.57 1.09
CA VAL A 75 9.01 -3.07 1.17
C VAL A 75 8.79 -4.09 0.07
N VAL A 76 8.34 -5.30 0.43
CA VAL A 76 8.06 -6.40 -0.50
C VAL A 76 6.57 -6.71 -0.46
N ILE A 77 5.89 -6.56 -1.58
CA ILE A 77 4.46 -6.83 -1.73
C ILE A 77 4.30 -8.24 -2.32
N ILE A 78 3.79 -9.16 -1.51
CA ILE A 78 3.67 -10.59 -1.86
C ILE A 78 2.45 -10.82 -2.76
N GLY A 79 1.35 -10.12 -2.49
CA GLY A 79 0.11 -10.26 -3.25
C GLY A 79 -1.12 -9.80 -2.49
N ALA A 80 -2.28 -9.75 -3.15
CA ALA A 80 -3.53 -9.39 -2.50
C ALA A 80 -3.87 -10.38 -1.36
N LYS A 81 -4.35 -9.84 -0.24
CA LYS A 81 -4.93 -10.65 0.83
C LYS A 81 -6.25 -11.20 0.30
N SER A 82 -6.37 -12.53 0.25
CA SER A 82 -7.67 -13.15 0.00
C SER A 82 -8.63 -12.65 1.08
N ALA A 83 -9.69 -11.97 0.68
CA ALA A 83 -10.81 -11.74 1.60
C ALA A 83 -11.24 -13.13 2.06
N ALA A 84 -11.22 -13.38 3.37
CA ALA A 84 -11.84 -14.59 3.89
C ALA A 84 -13.25 -14.65 3.30
N PRO A 85 -13.69 -15.79 2.74
CA PRO A 85 -15.04 -15.90 2.22
C PRO A 85 -15.97 -15.47 3.35
N THR A 86 -16.71 -14.38 3.13
CA THR A 86 -17.84 -14.01 3.99
C THR A 86 -18.62 -15.28 4.19
N ALA A 87 -18.65 -15.81 5.41
CA ALA A 87 -19.50 -16.93 5.75
C ALA A 87 -20.90 -16.52 5.31
N ALA A 88 -21.39 -17.15 4.23
CA ALA A 88 -22.77 -16.97 3.83
C ALA A 88 -23.60 -17.27 5.08
N PRO A 89 -24.55 -16.41 5.48
CA PRO A 89 -25.45 -16.77 6.57
C PRO A 89 -26.09 -18.10 6.15
N ASP A 90 -25.80 -19.14 6.91
CA ASP A 90 -26.38 -20.47 6.81
C ASP A 90 -27.88 -20.30 7.06
N ASN A 91 -28.61 -19.93 6.01
CA ASN A 91 -30.07 -19.94 6.05
C ASN A 91 -30.52 -21.37 5.78
N ALA A 92 -30.20 -22.25 6.74
CA ALA A 92 -30.74 -23.59 6.81
C ALA A 92 -32.24 -23.47 7.14
N VAL A 93 -33.01 -23.60 6.08
CA VAL A 93 -34.45 -23.81 6.05
C VAL A 93 -34.85 -24.88 7.07
N ARG A 94 -35.71 -24.53 8.02
CA ARG A 94 -36.62 -25.47 8.70
C ARG A 94 -37.95 -24.80 8.97
#